data_AF-A0A1Q7STD1-F1
#
_entry.id   AF-A0A1Q7STD1-F1
#
_cell.length_a   1.000
_cell.length_b   1.000
_cell.length_c   1.000
_cell.angle_alpha   90.00
_cell.angle_beta   90.00
_cell.angle_gamma   90.00
#
_symmetry.space_group_name_H-M   'P 1'
#
loop_
_entity.id
_entity.type
_entity.pdbx_description
1 polymer ?
#
loop_
_entity_poly.entity_id
_entity_poly.type
_entity_poly.pdbx_seq_one_letter_code
_entity_poly.pdbx_strand_id
1 'polypeptide(L)'
;MLRDVLRLLAPIVPFATDRIWREVYGGSVHGELFPHARDVNEDLRDLTAKVIEFNSHVWKEKKDRKLSLKDPLDGLAVPDELDHLAEALVRMHHLAP
;
A
#
# COMPACT_ATOMS: atom_id res chain seq x y z
N MET A 1 1.70 -7.31 -9.45
CA MET A 1 2.36 -6.12 -8.88
C MET A 1 3.87 -6.30 -8.76
N LEU A 2 4.41 -7.09 -7.80
CA LEU A 2 5.88 -7.23 -7.66
C LEU A 2 6.55 -7.74 -8.95
N ARG A 3 6.00 -8.80 -9.56
CA ARG A 3 6.45 -9.33 -10.85
C ARG A 3 6.59 -8.23 -11.91
N ASP A 4 5.57 -7.38 -12.06
CA ASP A 4 5.55 -6.33 -13.09
C ASP A 4 6.55 -5.22 -12.75
N VAL A 5 6.64 -4.82 -11.47
CA VAL A 5 7.61 -3.82 -11.01
C VAL A 5 9.04 -4.27 -11.29
N LEU A 6 9.38 -5.54 -11.04
CA LEU A 6 10.72 -6.06 -11.32
C LEU A 6 11.02 -6.05 -12.82
N ARG A 7 10.05 -6.41 -13.68
CA ARG A 7 10.20 -6.36 -15.15
C ARG A 7 10.36 -4.92 -15.66
N LEU A 8 9.59 -3.97 -15.09
CA LEU A 8 9.71 -2.55 -15.43
C LEU A 8 11.07 -1.97 -15.04
N LEU A 9 11.59 -2.37 -13.88
CA LEU A 9 12.86 -1.87 -13.35
C LEU A 9 14.09 -2.61 -13.87
N ALA A 10 13.93 -3.79 -14.48
CA ALA A 10 15.05 -4.61 -14.95
C ALA A 10 16.03 -3.87 -15.88
N PRO A 11 15.58 -3.02 -16.82
CA PRO A 11 16.49 -2.23 -17.66
C PRO A 11 17.27 -1.14 -16.90
N ILE A 12 16.79 -0.71 -15.72
CA ILE A 12 17.36 0.39 -14.93
C ILE A 12 18.24 -0.14 -13.79
N VAL A 13 17.79 -1.20 -13.11
CA VAL A 13 18.45 -1.79 -11.94
C VAL A 13 18.62 -3.31 -12.15
N PRO A 14 19.47 -3.74 -13.09
CA PRO A 14 19.44 -5.10 -13.62
C PRO A 14 19.84 -6.19 -12.63
N PHE A 15 20.86 -5.95 -11.81
CA PHE A 15 21.35 -6.98 -10.89
C PHE A 15 20.42 -7.19 -9.69
N ALA A 16 19.89 -6.11 -9.12
CA ALA A 16 18.99 -6.22 -7.96
C ALA A 16 17.66 -6.85 -8.34
N THR A 17 17.08 -6.43 -9.47
CA THR A 17 15.82 -7.00 -9.97
C THR A 17 15.96 -8.47 -10.32
N ASP A 18 17.05 -8.86 -10.97
CA ASP A 18 17.32 -10.28 -11.32
C ASP A 18 17.57 -11.14 -10.08
N ARG A 19 18.27 -10.61 -9.08
CA ARG A 19 18.49 -11.30 -7.80
C ARG A 19 17.17 -11.63 -7.12
N ILE A 20 16.28 -10.65 -6.99
CA ILE A 20 14.95 -10.84 -6.37
C ILE A 20 14.12 -11.80 -7.21
N TRP A 21 14.14 -11.65 -8.54
CA TRP A 21 13.39 -12.51 -9.44
C TRP A 21 13.78 -13.98 -9.31
N ARG A 22 15.09 -14.27 -9.27
CA ARG A 22 15.62 -15.62 -9.07
C ARG A 22 15.11 -16.27 -7.79
N GLU A 23 15.02 -15.52 -6.69
CA GLU A 23 14.54 -16.04 -5.40
C GLU A 23 13.04 -16.28 -5.38
N VAL A 24 12.27 -15.34 -5.93
CA VAL A 24 10.81 -15.34 -5.78
C VAL A 24 10.12 -16.16 -6.87
N TYR A 25 10.66 -16.15 -8.10
CA TYR A 25 10.00 -16.70 -9.28
C TYR A 25 10.81 -17.77 -10.02
N GLY A 26 12.12 -17.86 -9.76
CA GLY A 26 13.04 -18.70 -10.55
C GLY A 26 13.32 -18.12 -11.95
N GLY A 27 14.39 -18.59 -12.59
CA GLY A 27 14.82 -18.05 -13.88
C GLY A 27 15.48 -16.67 -13.77
N SER A 28 15.37 -15.83 -14.80
CA SER A 28 15.97 -14.48 -14.84
C SER A 28 14.96 -13.47 -15.37
N VAL A 29 14.84 -12.32 -14.71
CA VAL A 29 13.93 -11.25 -15.14
C VAL A 29 14.27 -10.72 -16.53
N HIS A 30 15.54 -10.82 -16.93
CA HIS A 30 16.04 -10.35 -18.23
C HIS A 30 15.58 -11.21 -19.40
N GLY A 31 15.03 -12.41 -19.14
CA GLY A 31 14.39 -13.24 -20.14
C GLY A 31 12.89 -12.98 -20.32
N GLU A 32 12.31 -12.12 -19.48
CA GLU A 32 10.87 -11.86 -19.48
C GLU A 32 10.50 -10.72 -20.44
N LEU A 33 9.29 -10.78 -20.98
CA LEU A 33 8.76 -9.69 -21.81
C LEU A 33 8.57 -8.42 -20.95
N PHE A 34 8.33 -7.27 -21.58
CA PHE A 34 7.83 -6.10 -20.85
C PHE A 34 6.38 -6.34 -20.38
N PRO A 35 5.96 -5.88 -19.19
CA PRO A 35 4.59 -6.11 -18.73
C PRO A 35 3.59 -5.26 -19.52
N HIS A 36 2.36 -5.77 -19.64
CA HIS A 36 1.25 -5.03 -20.23
C HIS A 36 0.50 -4.24 -19.16
N ALA A 37 -0.19 -3.17 -19.59
CA ALA A 37 -1.11 -2.45 -18.72
C ALA A 37 -2.19 -3.40 -18.18
N ARG A 38 -2.57 -3.20 -16.92
CA ARG A 38 -3.67 -3.92 -16.27
C ARG A 38 -4.87 -3.00 -16.14
N ASP A 39 -6.05 -3.59 -16.12
CA ASP A 39 -7.28 -2.86 -15.87
C ASP A 39 -7.25 -2.20 -14.49
N VAL A 40 -7.78 -0.98 -14.43
CA VAL A 40 -7.87 -0.19 -13.20
C VAL A 40 -9.26 -0.40 -12.61
N ASN A 41 -9.33 -0.67 -11.31
CA ASN A 41 -10.59 -0.62 -10.58
C ASN A 41 -10.85 0.86 -10.22
N GLU A 42 -11.75 1.48 -10.97
CA GLU A 42 -12.09 2.90 -10.85
C GLU A 42 -12.68 3.22 -9.47
N ASP A 43 -13.54 2.34 -8.93
CA ASP A 43 -14.15 2.52 -7.59
C ASP A 43 -13.07 2.61 -6.51
N LEU A 44 -12.07 1.72 -6.54
CA LEU A 44 -10.94 1.75 -5.60
C LEU A 44 -10.01 2.95 -5.84
N ARG A 45 -9.82 3.35 -7.11
CA ARG A 45 -9.02 4.53 -7.43
C ARG A 45 -9.62 5.77 -6.78
N ASP A 46 -10.93 5.92 -6.86
CA ASP A 46 -11.64 7.09 -6.35
C ASP A 46 -11.62 7.16 -4.80
N LEU A 47 -11.41 6.04 -4.11
CA LEU A 47 -11.17 6.01 -2.66
C LEU A 47 -9.75 6.42 -2.26
N THR A 48 -8.78 6.43 -3.17
CA THR A 48 -7.35 6.64 -2.85
C THR A 48 -7.12 7.97 -2.12
N ALA A 49 -7.73 9.06 -2.60
CA ALA A 49 -7.59 10.38 -1.98
C ALA A 49 -8.13 10.39 -0.55
N LYS A 50 -9.30 9.78 -0.33
CA LYS A 50 -9.95 9.68 0.98
C LYS A 50 -9.12 8.86 1.97
N VAL A 51 -8.53 7.74 1.52
CA VAL A 51 -7.63 6.92 2.35
C VAL A 51 -6.37 7.71 2.75
N ILE A 52 -5.77 8.45 1.82
CA ILE A 52 -4.59 9.27 2.10
C ILE A 52 -4.92 10.36 3.13
N GLU A 53 -6.05 11.04 2.96
CA GLU A 53 -6.53 12.06 3.88
C GLU A 53 -6.78 11.48 5.28
N PHE A 54 -7.53 10.38 5.37
CA PHE A 54 -7.81 9.71 6.62
C PHE A 54 -6.52 9.26 7.34
N ASN A 55 -5.61 8.59 6.63
CA ASN A 55 -4.33 8.16 7.22
C ASN A 55 -3.51 9.35 7.75
N SER A 56 -3.46 10.44 6.98
CA SER A 56 -2.74 11.66 7.38
C SER A 56 -3.36 12.30 8.63
N HIS A 57 -4.69 12.31 8.71
CA HIS A 57 -5.43 12.79 9.87
C HIS A 57 -5.13 11.93 11.12
N VAL A 58 -5.19 10.61 11.01
CA VAL A 58 -4.88 9.69 12.11
C VAL A 58 -3.45 9.90 12.63
N TRP A 59 -2.47 9.99 11.74
CA TRP A 59 -1.08 10.19 12.14
C TRP A 59 -0.85 11.56 12.79
N LYS A 60 -1.53 12.60 12.29
CA LYS A 60 -1.49 13.93 12.91
C LYS A 60 -2.08 13.89 14.31
N GLU A 61 -3.25 13.27 14.50
CA GLU A 61 -3.90 13.15 15.81
C GLU A 61 -3.01 12.40 16.81
N LYS A 62 -2.41 11.28 16.41
CA LYS A 62 -1.45 10.56 17.25
C LYS A 62 -0.26 11.43 17.62
N LYS A 63 0.32 12.15 16.65
CA LYS A 63 1.45 13.06 16.88
C LYS A 63 1.09 14.17 17.86
N ASP A 64 -0.07 14.80 17.69
CA ASP A 64 -0.54 15.91 18.53
C ASP A 64 -0.79 15.44 19.97
N ARG A 65 -1.23 14.19 20.14
CA ARG A 65 -1.37 13.50 21.44
C ARG A 65 -0.07 12.89 21.99
N LYS A 66 1.07 13.07 21.31
CA LYS A 66 2.39 12.47 21.65
C LYS A 66 2.37 10.94 21.71
N LEU A 67 1.51 10.32 20.92
CA LEU A 67 1.40 8.88 20.77
C LEU A 67 2.31 8.38 19.64
N SER A 68 2.82 7.17 19.79
CA SER A 68 3.47 6.43 18.71
C SER A 68 2.45 5.99 17.65
N LEU A 69 2.89 5.73 16.42
CA LEU A 69 2.01 5.21 15.38
C LEU A 69 1.36 3.86 15.74
N LYS A 70 1.97 3.11 16.67
CA LYS A 70 1.48 1.81 17.16
C LYS A 70 0.59 1.93 18.39
N ASP A 71 0.49 3.10 19.00
CA ASP A 71 -0.35 3.23 20.19
C ASP A 71 -1.83 3.26 19.77
N PRO A 72 -2.75 2.74 20.60
CA PRO A 72 -4.17 2.84 20.31
C PRO A 72 -4.62 4.31 20.26
N LEU A 73 -5.63 4.59 19.43
CA LEU A 73 -6.23 5.91 19.34
C LEU A 73 -7.74 5.80 19.54
N ASP A 74 -8.21 6.38 20.64
CA ASP A 74 -9.62 6.37 21.02
C ASP A 74 -10.36 7.57 20.41
N GLY A 75 -11.64 7.36 20.07
CA GLY A 75 -12.58 8.41 19.67
C GLY A 75 -12.49 8.83 18.20
N LEU A 76 -11.85 8.04 17.34
CA LEU A 76 -11.79 8.28 15.90
C LEU A 76 -12.45 7.13 15.13
N ALA A 77 -13.56 7.43 14.47
CA ALA A 77 -14.27 6.49 13.60
C ALA A 77 -13.76 6.56 12.16
N VAL A 78 -13.87 5.45 11.44
CA VAL A 78 -13.65 5.42 9.98
C VAL A 78 -14.86 6.06 9.30
N PRO A 79 -14.67 6.99 8.34
CA PRO A 79 -15.78 7.57 7.57
C PRO A 79 -16.56 6.52 6.78
N ASP A 80 -17.87 6.72 6.62
CA ASP A 80 -18.77 5.79 5.90
C ASP A 80 -18.32 5.51 4.47
N GLU A 81 -17.69 6.48 3.80
CA GLU A 81 -17.16 6.30 2.45
C GLU A 81 -16.00 5.32 2.36
N LEU A 82 -15.37 5.00 3.50
CA LEU A 82 -14.29 4.03 3.63
C LEU A 82 -14.74 2.75 4.34
N ASP A 83 -16.05 2.52 4.48
CA ASP A 83 -16.60 1.36 5.20
C ASP A 83 -16.07 0.03 4.66
N HIS A 84 -15.96 -0.10 3.32
CA HIS A 84 -15.37 -1.27 2.66
C HIS A 84 -13.92 -1.57 3.09
N LEU A 85 -13.22 -0.58 3.64
CA LEU A 85 -11.84 -0.68 4.13
C LEU A 85 -11.74 -0.55 5.66
N ALA A 86 -12.86 -0.39 6.37
CA ALA A 86 -12.87 -0.03 7.79
C ALA A 86 -12.12 -1.04 8.66
N GLU A 87 -12.34 -2.34 8.46
CA GLU A 87 -11.66 -3.38 9.23
C GLU A 87 -10.13 -3.32 9.06
N ALA A 88 -9.65 -3.03 7.85
CA ALA A 88 -8.22 -2.87 7.58
C ALA A 88 -7.66 -1.59 8.23
N LEU A 89 -8.39 -0.48 8.14
CA LEU A 89 -7.99 0.81 8.70
C LEU A 89 -7.96 0.79 10.24
N VAL A 90 -8.98 0.20 10.87
CA VAL A 90 -9.05 0.01 12.32
C VAL A 90 -7.87 -0.81 12.83
N ARG A 91 -7.58 -1.94 12.16
CA ARG A 91 -6.42 -2.78 12.54
C ARG A 91 -5.09 -2.07 12.32
N MET A 92 -4.91 -1.41 11.18
CA MET A 92 -3.64 -0.74 10.84
C MET A 92 -3.33 0.40 11.81
N HIS A 93 -4.36 1.14 12.23
CA HIS A 93 -4.20 2.32 13.09
C HIS A 93 -4.49 2.06 14.57
N HIS A 94 -4.84 0.84 14.95
CA HIS A 94 -5.25 0.49 16.32
C HIS A 94 -6.34 1.44 16.85
N LEU A 95 -7.39 1.66 16.05
CA LEU A 95 -8.52 2.49 16.46
C LEU A 95 -9.33 1.71 17.50
N ALA A 96 -9.49 2.29 18.68
CA ALA A 96 -10.38 1.71 19.69
C ALA A 96 -11.81 2.22 19.44
N PRO A 97 -12.83 1.37 19.69
CA PRO A 97 -14.22 1.78 19.68
C PRO A 97 -14.52 2.87 20.74
#